data_AF-A0A6A5QHC6-F1
#
_entry.id   AF-A0A6A5QHC6-F1
#
_cell.length_a   1.000
_cell.length_b   1.000
_cell.length_c   1.000
_cell.angle_alpha   90.00
_cell.angle_beta   90.00
_cell.angle_gamma   90.00
#
_symmetry.space_group_name_H-M   'P 1'
#
loop_
_entity.id
_entity.type
_entity.pdbx_description
1 polymer ?
#
loop_
_entity_poly.entity_id
_entity_poly.type
_entity_poly.pdbx_seq_one_letter_code
_entity_poly.pdbx_strand_id
1 'polypeptide(L)'
;MAGLQSLPSELIELIFRFLGSIDDVHYLGRACQKTFSIIQRQALYVSIMRSVITQAPQHRYDLQLYKNPLPATWANQLPHASNDWECALVGATTPNSCAKTSCTQCLPDEVIYDILARYQGLQVLEDLWLERQVDASDFFSADESPDANALTLARGYQVVINRDEMYRDGELPARRSTTLGAAEHATLKPDQRARFYSAVTFVWFLNEIRWAFTNATFPTRFDVQRRILEACKEHFSAQTRTPLLDELDRYAMFRFLYHHLLPVYGTFLADQCVGELPFTFSTDFDKDFGFTSRLLQLFVTAAQTYFQPPDLIDLVIRSKASRYPPYAVVTLPGSTKTWQRPSQAFTFTHPPSRRRPFALYDYRPMTLFDPRCHRLISRRTATHLNLIARSSFHQTTHTVSPTVRMPMSPNHAYNMRDHAAEYFLEQVLVAFDMYANPDPELGDVRECFKKRWDDKLWEVWWWAGGEDKARAKMERWRKEEVRAG
;
A
#
# COMPACT_ATOMS: atom_id res chain seq x y z
N MET A 1 10.78 -43.63 -21.31
CA MET A 1 10.32 -42.75 -20.23
C MET A 1 8.85 -42.41 -20.48
N ALA A 2 7.97 -42.60 -19.49
CA ALA A 2 6.57 -42.22 -19.62
C ALA A 2 6.48 -40.68 -19.64
N GLY A 3 6.04 -40.10 -20.75
CA GLY A 3 5.80 -38.67 -20.85
C GLY A 3 4.50 -38.27 -20.15
N LEU A 4 4.33 -36.99 -19.82
CA LEU A 4 3.05 -36.45 -19.29
C LEU A 4 1.83 -36.86 -20.15
N GLN A 5 2.03 -37.05 -21.45
CA GLN A 5 0.99 -37.46 -22.39
C GLN A 5 0.47 -38.90 -22.17
N SER A 6 1.27 -39.79 -21.57
CA SER A 6 0.85 -41.17 -21.27
C SER A 6 0.11 -41.31 -19.94
N LEU A 7 0.10 -40.28 -19.09
CA LEU A 7 -0.58 -40.34 -17.79
C LEU A 7 -2.11 -40.21 -17.94
N PRO A 8 -2.92 -40.96 -17.18
CA PRO A 8 -4.36 -40.73 -17.07
C PRO A 8 -4.69 -39.28 -16.64
N SER A 9 -5.86 -38.78 -17.04
CA SER A 9 -6.30 -37.40 -16.75
C SER A 9 -6.34 -37.09 -15.27
N GLU A 10 -6.67 -38.10 -14.44
CA GLU A 10 -6.74 -38.03 -12.99
C GLU A 10 -5.36 -37.76 -12.38
N LEU A 11 -4.29 -38.37 -12.94
CA LEU A 11 -2.92 -38.12 -12.49
C LEU A 11 -2.43 -36.74 -12.93
N ILE A 12 -2.81 -36.28 -14.11
CA ILE A 12 -2.48 -34.93 -14.59
C ILE A 12 -3.17 -33.88 -13.71
N GLU A 13 -4.45 -34.08 -13.38
CA GLU A 13 -5.17 -33.24 -12.43
C GLU A 13 -4.49 -33.21 -11.06
N LEU A 14 -4.05 -34.38 -10.56
CA LEU A 14 -3.30 -34.46 -9.30
C LEU A 14 -2.01 -33.65 -9.37
N ILE A 15 -1.24 -33.74 -10.46
CA ILE A 15 -0.04 -32.93 -10.69
C ILE A 15 -0.37 -31.44 -10.62
N PHE A 16 -1.42 -31.00 -11.31
CA PHE A 16 -1.86 -29.59 -11.28
C PHE A 16 -2.15 -29.09 -9.85
N ARG A 17 -2.77 -29.91 -9.00
CA ARG A 17 -3.11 -29.54 -7.61
C ARG A 17 -1.90 -29.35 -6.69
N PHE A 18 -0.73 -29.87 -7.08
CA PHE A 18 0.53 -29.77 -6.34
C PHE A 18 1.52 -28.74 -6.94
N LEU A 19 1.10 -27.98 -7.95
CA LEU A 19 1.92 -26.89 -8.47
C LEU A 19 2.03 -25.75 -7.45
N GLY A 20 3.15 -25.03 -7.49
CA GLY A 20 3.49 -24.03 -6.47
C GLY A 20 2.88 -22.65 -6.71
N SER A 21 2.33 -22.40 -7.90
CA SER A 21 1.78 -21.09 -8.26
C SER A 21 0.70 -21.16 -9.34
N ILE A 22 -0.07 -20.08 -9.46
CA ILE A 22 -1.04 -19.88 -10.55
C ILE A 22 -0.32 -19.87 -11.90
N ASP A 23 0.85 -19.22 -11.98
CA ASP A 23 1.68 -19.17 -13.18
C ASP A 23 2.10 -20.58 -13.65
N ASP A 24 2.48 -21.47 -12.73
CA ASP A 24 2.86 -22.85 -13.05
C ASP A 24 1.67 -23.63 -13.65
N VAL A 25 0.46 -23.42 -13.13
CA VAL A 25 -0.76 -24.03 -13.67
C VAL A 25 -0.99 -23.57 -15.11
N HIS A 26 -0.94 -22.26 -15.37
CA HIS A 26 -1.13 -21.75 -16.73
C HIS A 26 0.02 -22.14 -17.67
N TYR A 27 1.24 -22.25 -17.18
CA TYR A 27 2.39 -22.73 -17.95
C TYR A 27 2.23 -24.20 -18.35
N LEU A 28 1.95 -25.10 -17.39
CA LEU A 28 1.73 -26.52 -17.67
C LEU A 28 0.49 -26.74 -18.57
N GLY A 29 -0.56 -25.96 -18.36
CA GLY A 29 -1.76 -25.97 -19.19
C GLY A 29 -1.49 -25.63 -20.66
N ARG A 30 -0.49 -24.79 -20.93
CA ARG A 30 -0.09 -24.43 -22.31
C ARG A 30 0.90 -25.40 -22.95
N ALA A 31 1.45 -26.35 -22.20
CA ALA A 31 2.51 -27.24 -22.69
C ALA A 31 2.03 -28.25 -23.77
N CYS A 32 0.79 -28.75 -23.69
CA CYS A 32 0.24 -29.65 -24.70
C CYS A 32 -1.31 -29.70 -24.66
N GLN A 33 -1.93 -30.25 -25.71
CA GLN A 33 -3.38 -30.36 -25.81
C GLN A 33 -4.01 -31.14 -24.64
N LYS A 34 -3.34 -32.19 -24.16
CA LYS A 34 -3.85 -33.02 -23.06
C LYS A 34 -3.92 -32.24 -21.75
N THR A 35 -2.86 -31.52 -21.38
CA THR A 35 -2.85 -30.68 -20.17
C THR A 35 -3.80 -29.49 -20.30
N PHE A 36 -3.89 -28.89 -21.50
CA PHE A 36 -4.86 -27.84 -21.79
C PHE A 36 -6.31 -28.31 -21.57
N SER A 37 -6.65 -29.52 -22.01
CA SER A 37 -8.00 -30.08 -21.87
C SER A 37 -8.45 -30.23 -20.41
N ILE A 38 -7.50 -30.37 -19.46
CA ILE A 38 -7.79 -30.42 -18.02
C ILE A 38 -8.24 -29.05 -17.53
N ILE A 39 -7.47 -28.00 -17.83
CA ILE A 39 -7.77 -26.63 -17.36
C ILE A 39 -8.93 -25.97 -18.12
N GLN A 40 -9.31 -26.51 -19.29
CA GLN A 40 -10.50 -26.07 -20.03
C GLN A 40 -11.80 -26.46 -19.31
N ARG A 41 -11.77 -27.48 -18.44
CA ARG A 41 -12.93 -27.91 -17.65
C ARG A 41 -13.05 -27.03 -16.42
N GLN A 42 -14.02 -26.12 -16.42
CA GLN A 42 -14.20 -25.09 -15.38
C GLN A 42 -14.19 -25.66 -13.95
N ALA A 43 -14.94 -26.72 -13.68
CA ALA A 43 -14.98 -27.35 -12.34
C ALA A 43 -13.60 -27.86 -11.89
N LEU A 44 -12.81 -28.44 -12.81
CA LEU A 44 -11.46 -28.90 -12.50
C LEU A 44 -10.51 -27.71 -12.31
N TYR A 45 -10.59 -26.71 -13.18
CA TYR A 45 -9.78 -25.50 -13.09
C TYR A 45 -9.94 -24.82 -11.73
N VAL A 46 -11.18 -24.59 -11.29
CA VAL A 46 -11.45 -23.97 -9.98
C VAL A 46 -10.96 -24.85 -8.85
N SER A 47 -11.15 -26.17 -8.93
CA SER A 47 -10.63 -27.11 -7.92
C SER A 47 -9.09 -27.11 -7.86
N ILE A 48 -8.40 -27.01 -8.99
CA ILE A 48 -6.93 -26.90 -9.08
C ILE A 48 -6.48 -25.60 -8.45
N MET A 49 -7.06 -24.47 -8.88
CA MET A 49 -6.68 -23.14 -8.38
C MET A 49 -6.93 -23.01 -6.88
N ARG A 50 -8.03 -23.56 -6.37
CA ARG A 50 -8.29 -23.63 -4.93
C ARG A 50 -7.19 -24.37 -4.18
N SER A 51 -6.70 -25.49 -4.71
CA SER A 51 -5.59 -26.24 -4.11
C SER A 51 -4.32 -25.40 -4.07
N VAL A 52 -3.96 -24.79 -5.19
CA VAL A 52 -2.77 -23.94 -5.33
C VAL A 52 -2.83 -22.73 -4.40
N ILE A 53 -3.93 -21.97 -4.42
CA ILE A 53 -4.12 -20.79 -3.58
C ILE A 53 -4.05 -21.13 -2.08
N THR A 54 -4.60 -22.28 -1.69
CA THR A 54 -4.59 -22.70 -0.27
C THR A 54 -3.20 -23.10 0.21
N GLN A 55 -2.36 -23.64 -0.68
CA GLN A 55 -1.05 -24.19 -0.31
C GLN A 55 0.10 -23.20 -0.52
N ALA A 56 -0.02 -22.32 -1.52
CA ALA A 56 1.09 -21.48 -1.94
C ALA A 56 1.24 -20.26 -1.01
N PRO A 57 2.44 -20.02 -0.46
CA PRO A 57 2.65 -19.06 0.63
C PRO A 57 2.34 -17.61 0.24
N GLN A 58 2.44 -17.26 -1.04
CA GLN A 58 2.16 -15.90 -1.52
C GLN A 58 0.69 -15.47 -1.38
N HIS A 59 -0.24 -16.43 -1.23
CA HIS A 59 -1.68 -16.17 -1.09
C HIS A 59 -2.15 -16.14 0.37
N ARG A 60 -1.23 -16.18 1.35
CA ARG A 60 -1.58 -16.23 2.79
C ARG A 60 -2.44 -15.05 3.26
N TYR A 61 -2.27 -13.87 2.65
CA TYR A 61 -3.05 -12.67 2.96
C TYR A 61 -4.29 -12.52 2.07
N ASP A 62 -4.38 -13.23 0.95
CA ASP A 62 -5.55 -13.17 0.06
C ASP A 62 -6.81 -13.66 0.74
N LEU A 63 -6.66 -14.74 1.52
CA LEU A 63 -7.75 -15.33 2.29
C LEU A 63 -8.25 -14.37 3.38
N GLN A 64 -7.35 -13.54 3.94
CA GLN A 64 -7.70 -12.56 4.97
C GLN A 64 -8.40 -11.35 4.37
N LEU A 65 -7.92 -10.88 3.21
CA LEU A 65 -8.58 -9.84 2.42
C LEU A 65 -10.01 -10.27 2.04
N TYR A 66 -10.23 -11.53 1.68
CA TYR A 66 -11.57 -12.05 1.42
C TYR A 66 -12.47 -12.05 2.67
N LYS A 67 -11.96 -12.52 3.81
CA LYS A 67 -12.72 -12.59 5.08
C LYS A 67 -13.03 -11.23 5.69
N ASN A 68 -12.48 -10.16 5.13
CA ASN A 68 -12.81 -8.78 5.47
C ASN A 68 -13.82 -8.23 4.43
N PRO A 69 -15.07 -8.75 4.29
CA PRO A 69 -16.11 -7.95 3.69
C PRO A 69 -16.40 -6.84 4.70
N LEU A 70 -15.64 -5.76 4.57
CA LEU A 70 -15.84 -4.56 5.32
C LEU A 70 -17.32 -4.14 5.19
N PRO A 71 -18.00 -3.74 6.29
CA PRO A 71 -19.43 -3.39 6.35
C PRO A 71 -19.94 -2.45 5.26
N ALA A 72 -19.06 -1.77 4.55
CA ALA A 72 -19.31 -1.18 3.24
C ALA A 72 -20.22 -2.03 2.33
N THR A 73 -19.98 -3.33 2.22
CA THR A 73 -20.80 -4.23 1.37
C THR A 73 -22.01 -4.83 2.10
N TRP A 74 -22.07 -4.73 3.43
CA TRP A 74 -23.06 -5.38 4.31
C TRP A 74 -23.72 -4.37 5.26
N ALA A 75 -24.09 -3.19 4.75
CA ALA A 75 -24.62 -2.06 5.55
C ALA A 75 -25.97 -2.33 6.26
N ASN A 76 -26.44 -3.57 6.31
CA ASN A 76 -27.60 -3.97 7.08
C ASN A 76 -27.32 -5.32 7.71
N GLN A 77 -27.40 -5.38 9.04
CA GLN A 77 -27.51 -6.58 9.90
C GLN A 77 -26.25 -6.86 10.74
N LEU A 78 -26.21 -6.28 11.94
CA LEU A 78 -25.98 -7.01 13.20
C LEU A 78 -26.40 -6.12 14.39
N PRO A 79 -27.20 -6.63 15.35
CA PRO A 79 -27.37 -5.97 16.62
C PRO A 79 -26.32 -6.52 17.59
N HIS A 80 -25.51 -5.68 18.24
CA HIS A 80 -24.99 -5.78 19.62
C HIS A 80 -23.83 -4.79 19.85
N ALA A 81 -23.37 -4.65 21.10
CA ALA A 81 -22.63 -3.51 21.68
C ALA A 81 -21.25 -3.12 21.08
N SER A 82 -20.78 -3.79 20.03
CA SER A 82 -19.61 -3.43 19.21
C SER A 82 -20.09 -2.91 17.86
N ASN A 83 -19.47 -1.88 17.29
CA ASN A 83 -19.90 -1.42 15.96
C ASN A 83 -19.63 -2.51 14.91
N ASP A 84 -20.39 -2.53 13.81
CA ASP A 84 -20.29 -3.56 12.77
C ASP A 84 -18.84 -3.73 12.24
N TRP A 85 -18.05 -2.66 12.30
CA TRP A 85 -16.63 -2.63 11.93
C TRP A 85 -15.75 -3.46 12.86
N GLU A 86 -15.93 -3.35 14.18
CA GLU A 86 -15.21 -4.15 15.17
C GLU A 86 -15.51 -5.63 15.01
N CYS A 87 -16.77 -6.01 14.78
CA CYS A 87 -17.17 -7.39 14.51
C CYS A 87 -16.54 -7.94 13.22
N ALA A 88 -16.58 -7.17 12.14
CA ALA A 88 -16.01 -7.57 10.85
C ALA A 88 -14.49 -7.79 10.95
N LEU A 89 -13.78 -6.88 11.61
CA LEU A 89 -12.33 -7.00 11.82
C LEU A 89 -11.97 -8.20 12.70
N VAL A 90 -12.72 -8.47 13.77
CA VAL A 90 -12.53 -9.68 14.59
C VAL A 90 -12.74 -10.93 13.72
N GLY A 91 -13.81 -10.99 12.91
CA GLY A 91 -14.06 -12.11 12.01
C GLY A 91 -12.93 -12.34 11.00
N ALA A 92 -12.40 -11.27 10.39
CA ALA A 92 -11.33 -11.38 9.40
C ALA A 92 -9.99 -11.85 9.99
N THR A 93 -9.78 -11.56 11.27
CA THR A 93 -8.53 -11.87 11.98
C THR A 93 -8.62 -13.19 12.73
N THR A 94 -9.83 -13.71 12.94
CA THR A 94 -9.99 -15.06 13.47
C THR A 94 -9.52 -16.13 12.46
N PRO A 95 -8.66 -17.07 12.89
CA PRO A 95 -8.27 -18.20 12.05
C PRO A 95 -9.50 -18.96 11.57
N ASN A 96 -9.42 -19.54 10.36
CA ASN A 96 -10.53 -20.33 9.81
C ASN A 96 -10.96 -21.40 10.82
N SER A 97 -12.24 -21.39 11.20
CA SER A 97 -12.85 -22.39 12.08
C SER A 97 -12.90 -23.78 11.48
N CYS A 98 -12.54 -23.94 10.21
CA CYS A 98 -12.21 -25.26 9.68
C CYS A 98 -10.96 -25.76 10.40
N ALA A 99 -11.13 -26.78 11.25
CA ALA A 99 -10.05 -27.44 12.01
C ALA A 99 -8.87 -27.92 11.14
N LYS A 100 -9.04 -27.94 9.81
CA LYS A 100 -7.97 -28.02 8.83
C LYS A 100 -7.80 -26.63 8.21
N THR A 101 -6.76 -25.92 8.63
CA THR A 101 -6.31 -24.61 8.11
C THR A 101 -6.08 -24.58 6.58
N SER A 102 -6.22 -25.73 5.92
CA SER A 102 -5.98 -26.02 4.51
C SER A 102 -7.16 -26.71 3.81
N CYS A 103 -8.39 -26.57 4.30
CA CYS A 103 -9.56 -27.19 3.66
C CYS A 103 -9.79 -26.65 2.24
N THR A 104 -9.32 -27.40 1.25
CA THR A 104 -9.54 -27.17 -0.19
C THR A 104 -11.00 -27.35 -0.62
N GLN A 105 -11.95 -27.51 0.30
CA GLN A 105 -13.38 -27.58 0.00
C GLN A 105 -14.15 -26.38 0.57
N CYS A 106 -13.48 -25.54 1.36
CA CYS A 106 -14.13 -24.51 2.16
C CYS A 106 -14.07 -23.10 1.52
N LEU A 107 -13.33 -22.93 0.41
CA LEU A 107 -13.26 -21.65 -0.32
C LEU A 107 -14.29 -21.63 -1.46
N PRO A 108 -15.27 -20.71 -1.45
CA PRO A 108 -16.23 -20.56 -2.54
C PRO A 108 -15.55 -20.28 -3.89
N ASP A 109 -16.20 -20.69 -4.99
CA ASP A 109 -15.68 -20.51 -6.35
C ASP A 109 -15.44 -19.02 -6.66
N GLU A 110 -16.33 -18.13 -6.19
CA GLU A 110 -16.26 -16.69 -6.41
C GLU A 110 -14.96 -16.09 -5.86
N VAL A 111 -14.55 -16.55 -4.67
CA VAL A 111 -13.30 -16.12 -4.03
C VAL A 111 -12.08 -16.53 -4.83
N ILE A 112 -12.13 -17.71 -5.45
CA ILE A 112 -11.03 -18.17 -6.30
C ILE A 112 -10.90 -17.24 -7.50
N TYR A 113 -12.00 -16.85 -8.14
CA TYR A 113 -11.94 -15.89 -9.24
C TYR A 113 -11.47 -14.50 -8.80
N ASP A 114 -11.89 -14.02 -7.62
CA ASP A 114 -11.42 -12.74 -7.08
C ASP A 114 -9.90 -12.75 -6.85
N ILE A 115 -9.36 -13.85 -6.29
CA ILE A 115 -7.92 -14.00 -6.06
C ILE A 115 -7.17 -14.11 -7.39
N LEU A 116 -7.70 -14.83 -8.38
CA LEU A 116 -7.09 -14.90 -9.71
C LEU A 116 -7.08 -13.52 -10.40
N ALA A 117 -8.18 -12.77 -10.31
CA ALA A 117 -8.28 -11.42 -10.85
C ALA A 117 -7.30 -10.47 -10.15
N ARG A 118 -7.19 -10.57 -8.82
CA ARG A 118 -6.22 -9.81 -8.02
C ARG A 118 -4.78 -10.15 -8.40
N TYR A 119 -4.45 -11.45 -8.47
CA TYR A 119 -3.12 -11.94 -8.85
C TYR A 119 -2.70 -11.38 -10.21
N GLN A 120 -3.60 -11.43 -11.19
CA GLN A 120 -3.33 -10.88 -12.52
C GLN A 120 -3.26 -9.34 -12.52
N GLY A 121 -4.17 -8.67 -11.83
CA GLY A 121 -4.26 -7.21 -11.82
C GLY A 121 -3.06 -6.54 -11.13
N LEU A 122 -2.56 -7.14 -10.04
CA LEU A 122 -1.42 -6.60 -9.29
C LEU A 122 -0.08 -6.76 -10.03
N GLN A 123 0.00 -7.53 -11.11
CA GLN A 123 1.20 -7.60 -11.96
C GLN A 123 1.56 -6.22 -12.57
N VAL A 124 0.59 -5.31 -12.72
CA VAL A 124 0.87 -3.94 -13.17
C VAL A 124 1.85 -3.23 -12.21
N LEU A 125 1.78 -3.51 -10.90
CA LEU A 125 2.71 -2.95 -9.93
C LEU A 125 4.11 -3.56 -10.05
N GLU A 126 4.21 -4.85 -10.41
CA GLU A 126 5.49 -5.50 -10.74
C GLU A 126 6.11 -4.82 -11.97
N ASP A 127 5.34 -4.60 -13.03
CA ASP A 127 5.82 -3.92 -14.23
C ASP A 127 6.31 -2.50 -13.92
N LEU A 128 5.56 -1.73 -13.11
CA LEU A 128 5.95 -0.38 -12.67
C LEU A 128 7.21 -0.42 -11.80
N TRP A 129 7.33 -1.40 -10.90
CA TRP A 129 8.54 -1.60 -10.10
C TRP A 129 9.75 -1.91 -10.98
N LEU A 130 9.53 -2.61 -12.09
CA LEU A 130 10.58 -3.03 -13.03
C LEU A 130 10.94 -1.99 -14.09
N GLU A 131 10.10 -0.97 -14.31
CA GLU A 131 10.19 0.03 -15.38
C GLU A 131 11.47 0.90 -15.28
N ARG A 132 11.81 1.40 -14.09
CA ARG A 132 13.03 2.19 -13.84
C ARG A 132 13.70 1.85 -12.51
N GLN A 133 14.99 2.17 -12.39
CA GLN A 133 15.65 2.20 -11.08
C GLN A 133 15.18 3.46 -10.34
N VAL A 134 14.78 3.30 -9.08
CA VAL A 134 14.44 4.42 -8.19
C VAL A 134 15.53 4.56 -7.14
N ASP A 135 15.93 5.81 -6.91
CA ASP A 135 16.93 6.17 -5.91
C ASP A 135 16.25 6.80 -4.68
N ALA A 136 17.02 7.11 -3.64
CA ALA A 136 16.51 7.75 -2.42
C ALA A 136 15.68 9.02 -2.71
N SER A 137 16.10 9.82 -3.70
CA SER A 137 15.42 11.06 -4.10
C SER A 137 14.11 10.87 -4.86
N ASP A 138 13.77 9.64 -5.26
CA ASP A 138 12.49 9.32 -5.90
C ASP A 138 11.37 9.07 -4.88
N PHE A 139 11.68 9.08 -3.59
CA PHE A 139 10.71 8.87 -2.51
C PHE A 139 10.43 10.19 -1.78
N PHE A 140 9.15 10.44 -1.53
CA PHE A 140 8.64 11.59 -0.78
C PHE A 140 7.74 11.12 0.36
N SER A 141 7.97 11.64 1.57
CA SER A 141 7.15 11.32 2.75
C SER A 141 6.47 12.57 3.32
N ALA A 142 5.31 12.36 3.96
CA ALA A 142 4.58 13.45 4.61
C ALA A 142 5.33 14.08 5.79
N ASP A 143 6.35 13.41 6.34
CA ASP A 143 7.16 13.84 7.48
C ASP A 143 8.63 14.16 7.10
N GLU A 144 8.92 14.32 5.81
CA GLU A 144 10.28 14.60 5.30
C GLU A 144 10.89 15.91 5.82
N SER A 145 10.08 16.78 6.43
CA SER A 145 10.53 18.03 7.03
C SER A 145 10.69 17.90 8.55
N PRO A 146 11.92 17.72 9.08
CA PRO A 146 12.16 17.51 10.52
C PRO A 146 11.68 18.68 11.39
N ASP A 147 11.75 19.91 10.86
CA ASP A 147 11.31 21.13 11.55
C ASP A 147 9.86 21.51 11.20
N ALA A 148 9.13 20.63 10.52
CA ALA A 148 7.84 20.95 9.90
C ALA A 148 7.89 22.23 9.04
N ASN A 149 9.04 22.52 8.43
CA ASN A 149 9.18 23.59 7.46
C ASN A 149 8.42 23.21 6.19
N ALA A 150 7.41 24.01 5.83
CA ALA A 150 6.64 23.75 4.62
C ALA A 150 7.53 23.76 3.36
N LEU A 151 8.58 24.60 3.31
CA LEU A 151 9.44 24.81 2.12
C LEU A 151 10.20 23.56 1.74
N THR A 152 10.69 22.86 2.74
CA THR A 152 11.32 21.56 2.57
C THR A 152 10.35 20.55 1.98
N LEU A 153 9.10 20.52 2.47
CA LEU A 153 8.07 19.60 2.00
C LEU A 153 7.72 19.82 0.52
N ALA A 154 7.44 21.07 0.12
CA ALA A 154 7.14 21.37 -1.27
C ALA A 154 8.33 21.10 -2.21
N ARG A 155 9.56 21.38 -1.75
CA ARG A 155 10.78 21.08 -2.53
C ARG A 155 10.98 19.58 -2.71
N GLY A 156 10.83 18.77 -1.65
CA GLY A 156 10.92 17.31 -1.72
C GLY A 156 9.91 16.74 -2.73
N TYR A 157 8.66 17.23 -2.67
CA TYR A 157 7.64 16.85 -3.63
C TYR A 157 8.02 17.21 -5.07
N GLN A 158 8.50 18.44 -5.29
CA GLN A 158 8.91 18.88 -6.63
C GLN A 158 10.09 18.08 -7.17
N VAL A 159 11.03 17.64 -6.32
CA VAL A 159 12.14 16.76 -6.72
C VAL A 159 11.60 15.45 -7.30
N VAL A 160 10.64 14.80 -6.63
CA VAL A 160 10.05 13.55 -7.11
C VAL A 160 9.32 13.74 -8.43
N ILE A 161 8.54 14.82 -8.58
CA ILE A 161 7.85 15.14 -9.84
C ILE A 161 8.84 15.39 -10.98
N ASN A 162 9.85 16.23 -10.74
CA ASN A 162 10.86 16.55 -11.75
C ASN A 162 11.62 15.30 -12.18
N ARG A 163 11.96 14.39 -11.25
CA ARG A 163 12.63 13.13 -11.59
C ARG A 163 11.73 12.20 -12.42
N ASP A 164 10.43 12.17 -12.17
CA ASP A 164 9.50 11.44 -13.04
C ASP A 164 9.42 12.06 -14.45
N GLU A 165 9.42 13.38 -14.56
CA GLU A 165 9.47 14.09 -15.84
C GLU A 165 10.77 13.80 -16.61
N MET A 166 11.92 13.93 -15.96
CA MET A 166 13.23 13.59 -16.55
C MET A 166 13.27 12.14 -17.07
N TYR A 167 12.67 11.20 -16.36
CA TYR A 167 12.56 9.82 -16.85
C TYR A 167 11.69 9.71 -18.10
N ARG A 168 10.56 10.40 -18.13
CA ARG A 168 9.66 10.42 -19.29
C ARG A 168 10.29 11.06 -20.52
N ASP A 169 11.09 12.10 -20.31
CA ASP A 169 11.82 12.81 -21.36
C ASP A 169 13.06 12.03 -21.83
N GLY A 170 13.34 10.87 -21.22
CA GLY A 170 14.45 9.99 -21.57
C GLY A 170 15.81 10.44 -21.01
N GLU A 171 15.82 11.44 -20.12
CA GLU A 171 17.03 11.92 -19.44
C GLU A 171 17.50 10.93 -18.36
N LEU A 172 16.56 10.24 -17.71
CA LEU A 172 16.88 9.11 -16.83
C LEU A 172 16.71 7.78 -17.57
N PRO A 173 17.68 6.86 -17.47
CA PRO A 173 17.63 5.62 -18.21
C PRO A 173 16.52 4.70 -17.67
N ALA A 174 15.78 4.08 -18.59
CA ALA A 174 15.07 2.86 -18.27
C ALA A 174 16.09 1.77 -17.87
N ARG A 175 15.65 0.77 -17.11
CA ARG A 175 16.53 -0.30 -16.59
C ARG A 175 17.27 -1.09 -17.67
N ARG A 176 16.88 -0.93 -18.94
CA ARG A 176 17.31 -1.77 -20.06
C ARG A 176 18.68 -1.45 -20.65
N SER A 177 19.41 -0.42 -20.22
CA SER A 177 20.41 0.17 -21.13
C SER A 177 21.90 0.08 -20.78
N THR A 178 22.39 0.35 -19.56
CA THR A 178 23.84 0.63 -19.44
C THR A 178 24.54 0.32 -18.11
N THR A 179 23.81 0.05 -17.02
CA THR A 179 24.43 -0.21 -15.71
C THR A 179 24.78 -1.69 -15.54
N LEU A 180 26.04 -2.00 -15.24
CA LEU A 180 26.52 -3.37 -15.03
C LEU A 180 25.74 -4.00 -13.85
N GLY A 181 25.01 -5.09 -14.11
CA GLY A 181 24.12 -5.76 -13.15
C GLY A 181 22.62 -5.39 -13.25
N ALA A 182 22.25 -4.27 -13.89
CA ALA A 182 20.85 -3.85 -14.01
C ALA A 182 20.03 -4.73 -14.98
N ALA A 183 20.68 -5.35 -15.97
CA ALA A 183 20.02 -6.27 -16.91
C ALA A 183 19.47 -7.53 -16.21
N GLU A 184 20.15 -8.03 -15.17
CA GLU A 184 19.69 -9.17 -14.36
C GLU A 184 18.46 -8.83 -13.50
N HIS A 185 18.18 -7.54 -13.34
CA HIS A 185 17.06 -7.01 -12.56
C HIS A 185 15.88 -6.58 -13.43
N ALA A 186 15.85 -6.94 -14.71
CA ALA A 186 14.75 -6.61 -15.63
C ALA A 186 13.49 -7.47 -15.42
N THR A 187 13.60 -8.59 -14.71
CA THR A 187 12.50 -9.53 -14.45
C THR A 187 12.63 -10.13 -13.05
N LEU A 188 11.51 -10.45 -12.41
CA LEU A 188 11.49 -11.24 -11.18
C LEU A 188 11.47 -12.74 -11.49
N LYS A 189 12.27 -13.52 -10.76
CA LYS A 189 12.15 -14.99 -10.72
C LYS A 189 10.86 -15.39 -9.99
N PRO A 190 10.35 -16.62 -10.16
CA PRO A 190 9.09 -17.06 -9.54
C PRO A 190 9.02 -16.83 -8.03
N ASP A 191 10.10 -17.12 -7.29
CA ASP A 191 10.19 -16.85 -5.85
C ASP A 191 10.10 -15.34 -5.52
N GLN A 192 10.81 -14.50 -6.27
CA GLN A 192 10.80 -13.06 -6.08
C GLN A 192 9.41 -12.46 -6.40
N ARG A 193 8.74 -12.96 -7.44
CA ARG A 193 7.36 -12.58 -7.77
C ARG A 193 6.39 -12.99 -6.67
N ALA A 194 6.52 -14.22 -6.16
CA ALA A 194 5.70 -14.71 -5.05
C ALA A 194 5.86 -13.82 -3.81
N ARG A 195 7.09 -13.44 -3.47
CA ARG A 195 7.40 -12.49 -2.39
C ARG A 195 6.83 -11.10 -2.66
N PHE A 196 7.02 -10.56 -3.87
CA PHE A 196 6.49 -9.27 -4.29
C PHE A 196 4.96 -9.21 -4.12
N TYR A 197 4.25 -10.19 -4.69
CA TYR A 197 2.80 -10.30 -4.57
C TYR A 197 2.34 -10.41 -3.12
N SER A 198 3.04 -11.21 -2.31
CA SER A 198 2.74 -11.35 -0.89
C SER A 198 2.94 -10.05 -0.12
N ALA A 199 3.96 -9.26 -0.45
CA ALA A 199 4.20 -7.96 0.17
C ALA A 199 3.10 -6.95 -0.21
N VAL A 200 2.68 -6.90 -1.48
CA VAL A 200 1.59 -6.03 -1.94
C VAL A 200 0.29 -6.35 -1.20
N THR A 201 -0.08 -7.63 -1.12
CA THR A 201 -1.32 -8.06 -0.47
C THR A 201 -1.29 -7.85 1.05
N PHE A 202 -0.11 -7.97 1.69
CA PHE A 202 0.04 -7.62 3.10
C PHE A 202 -0.17 -6.13 3.36
N VAL A 203 0.48 -5.26 2.56
CA VAL A 203 0.34 -3.81 2.67
C VAL A 203 -1.12 -3.39 2.43
N TRP A 204 -1.78 -3.99 1.42
CA TRP A 204 -3.22 -3.81 1.21
C TRP A 204 -4.01 -4.17 2.46
N PHE A 205 -3.78 -5.36 3.01
CA PHE A 205 -4.54 -5.82 4.17
C PHE A 205 -4.40 -4.90 5.39
N LEU A 206 -3.19 -4.42 5.69
CA LEU A 206 -2.98 -3.45 6.76
C LEU A 206 -3.69 -2.12 6.50
N ASN A 207 -3.76 -1.69 5.24
CA ASN A 207 -4.50 -0.49 4.87
C ASN A 207 -6.01 -0.69 4.96
N GLU A 208 -6.55 -1.88 4.71
CA GLU A 208 -7.96 -2.18 4.99
C GLU A 208 -8.28 -2.09 6.49
N ILE A 209 -7.40 -2.61 7.36
CA ILE A 209 -7.55 -2.48 8.81
C ILE A 209 -7.51 -1.00 9.22
N ARG A 210 -6.51 -0.26 8.73
CA ARG A 210 -6.36 1.18 8.97
C ARG A 210 -7.59 1.95 8.51
N TRP A 211 -8.09 1.64 7.31
CA TRP A 211 -9.28 2.23 6.73
C TRP A 211 -10.53 1.95 7.59
N ALA A 212 -10.74 0.70 7.99
CA ALA A 212 -11.83 0.32 8.90
C ALA A 212 -11.79 1.13 10.21
N PHE A 213 -10.61 1.31 10.79
CA PHE A 213 -10.45 2.13 12.01
C PHE A 213 -10.74 3.61 11.79
N THR A 214 -10.53 4.17 10.59
CA THR A 214 -10.99 5.54 10.32
C THR A 214 -12.51 5.67 10.27
N ASN A 215 -13.24 4.58 10.01
CA ASN A 215 -14.70 4.54 10.00
C ASN A 215 -15.30 4.36 11.41
N ALA A 216 -14.50 3.98 12.41
CA ALA A 216 -14.97 3.83 13.78
C ALA A 216 -15.42 5.18 14.36
N THR A 217 -16.59 5.19 15.01
CA THR A 217 -17.29 6.37 15.51
C THR A 217 -16.35 7.33 16.25
N PHE A 218 -16.36 8.61 15.89
CA PHE A 218 -15.53 9.64 16.53
C PHE A 218 -16.42 10.62 17.31
N PRO A 219 -16.09 11.00 18.55
CA PRO A 219 -15.00 10.49 19.41
C PRO A 219 -15.39 9.23 20.19
N THR A 220 -14.49 8.24 20.26
CA THR A 220 -14.64 7.01 21.07
C THR A 220 -13.31 6.64 21.73
N ARG A 221 -13.38 5.82 22.80
CA ARG A 221 -12.21 5.19 23.41
C ARG A 221 -11.68 4.13 22.46
N PHE A 222 -10.52 4.39 21.84
CA PHE A 222 -9.87 3.54 20.84
C PHE A 222 -9.23 2.25 21.41
N ASP A 223 -9.66 1.81 22.59
CA ASP A 223 -9.02 0.72 23.34
C ASP A 223 -9.38 -0.65 22.73
N VAL A 224 -10.64 -0.81 22.27
CA VAL A 224 -11.10 -2.04 21.62
C VAL A 224 -10.38 -2.23 20.28
N GLN A 225 -10.32 -1.18 19.45
CA GLN A 225 -9.62 -1.16 18.18
C GLN A 225 -8.14 -1.53 18.35
N ARG A 226 -7.48 -0.99 19.38
CA ARG A 226 -6.08 -1.32 19.69
C ARG A 226 -5.90 -2.80 20.05
N ARG A 227 -6.79 -3.39 20.85
CA ARG A 227 -6.73 -4.83 21.15
C ARG A 227 -6.98 -5.70 19.92
N ILE A 228 -7.92 -5.31 19.06
CA ILE A 228 -8.15 -5.98 17.77
C ILE A 228 -6.87 -5.93 16.95
N LEU A 229 -6.26 -4.75 16.81
CA LEU A 229 -5.01 -4.56 16.07
C LEU A 229 -3.85 -5.40 16.64
N GLU A 230 -3.70 -5.49 17.95
CA GLU A 230 -2.67 -6.33 18.59
C GLU A 230 -2.89 -7.81 18.26
N ALA A 231 -4.12 -8.31 18.37
CA ALA A 231 -4.45 -9.67 17.97
C ALA A 231 -4.21 -9.93 16.46
N CYS A 232 -4.47 -8.93 15.61
CA CYS A 232 -4.12 -8.99 14.18
C CYS A 232 -2.61 -9.22 14.00
N LYS A 233 -1.80 -8.38 14.65
CA LYS A 233 -0.33 -8.41 14.54
C LYS A 233 0.20 -9.77 14.99
N GLU A 234 -0.24 -10.26 16.14
CA GLU A 234 0.15 -11.58 16.66
C GLU A 234 -0.18 -12.70 15.66
N HIS A 235 -1.37 -12.64 15.06
CA HIS A 235 -1.77 -13.60 14.04
C HIS A 235 -0.87 -13.56 12.80
N PHE A 236 -0.44 -12.38 12.34
CA PHE A 236 0.46 -12.25 11.19
C PHE A 236 1.87 -12.75 11.51
N SER A 237 2.38 -12.41 12.69
CA SER A 237 3.67 -12.91 13.15
C SER A 237 3.69 -14.43 13.17
N ALA A 238 2.59 -15.08 13.59
CA ALA A 238 2.47 -16.54 13.61
C ALA A 238 2.44 -17.19 12.20
N GLN A 239 2.02 -16.48 11.16
CA GLN A 239 2.00 -16.98 9.78
C GLN A 239 3.32 -16.77 9.03
N THR A 240 4.21 -15.95 9.57
CA THR A 240 5.44 -15.53 8.90
C THR A 240 6.54 -16.57 9.14
N ARG A 241 7.09 -17.15 8.06
CA ARG A 241 8.17 -18.16 8.16
C ARG A 241 9.57 -17.56 8.06
N THR A 242 9.72 -16.48 7.29
CA THR A 242 10.99 -15.78 7.02
C THR A 242 10.83 -14.32 7.43
N PRO A 243 10.88 -14.04 8.75
CA PRO A 243 10.42 -12.76 9.28
C PRO A 243 11.21 -11.58 8.75
N LEU A 244 12.54 -11.63 8.74
CA LEU A 244 13.30 -10.48 8.28
C LEU A 244 13.08 -10.22 6.80
N LEU A 245 13.15 -11.27 5.97
CA LEU A 245 12.95 -11.15 4.53
C LEU A 245 11.58 -10.56 4.20
N ASP A 246 10.54 -11.06 4.86
CA ASP A 246 9.18 -10.58 4.71
C ASP A 246 9.05 -9.11 5.12
N GLU A 247 9.59 -8.71 6.28
CA GLU A 247 9.50 -7.31 6.73
C GLU A 247 10.24 -6.35 5.79
N LEU A 248 11.39 -6.75 5.25
CA LEU A 248 12.13 -5.96 4.26
C LEU A 248 11.30 -5.76 2.98
N ASP A 249 10.70 -6.85 2.46
CA ASP A 249 9.85 -6.80 1.26
C ASP A 249 8.62 -5.91 1.49
N ARG A 250 7.98 -6.03 2.65
CA ARG A 250 6.80 -5.23 3.03
C ARG A 250 7.15 -3.75 3.16
N TYR A 251 8.30 -3.44 3.78
CA TYR A 251 8.73 -2.03 3.91
C TYR A 251 9.07 -1.41 2.55
N ALA A 252 9.80 -2.13 1.70
CA ALA A 252 10.11 -1.69 0.35
C ALA A 252 8.83 -1.47 -0.47
N MET A 253 7.88 -2.40 -0.37
CA MET A 253 6.58 -2.29 -1.05
C MET A 253 5.78 -1.08 -0.56
N PHE A 254 5.68 -0.86 0.76
CA PHE A 254 4.98 0.30 1.30
C PHE A 254 5.56 1.62 0.76
N ARG A 255 6.88 1.78 0.79
CA ARG A 255 7.55 2.99 0.28
C ARG A 255 7.34 3.17 -1.21
N PHE A 256 7.38 2.11 -1.99
CA PHE A 256 7.09 2.22 -3.42
C PHE A 256 5.66 2.64 -3.72
N LEU A 257 4.67 2.02 -3.06
CA LEU A 257 3.28 2.40 -3.28
C LEU A 257 3.00 3.84 -2.85
N TYR A 258 3.46 4.23 -1.66
CA TYR A 258 2.97 5.43 -1.00
C TYR A 258 3.95 6.59 -0.89
N HIS A 259 5.25 6.33 -1.01
CA HIS A 259 6.28 7.38 -1.09
C HIS A 259 6.78 7.61 -2.51
N HIS A 260 6.52 6.69 -3.44
CA HIS A 260 6.90 6.86 -4.84
C HIS A 260 5.69 7.03 -5.77
N LEU A 261 4.88 5.98 -5.97
CA LEU A 261 3.78 6.00 -6.93
C LEU A 261 2.73 7.07 -6.58
N LEU A 262 2.29 7.11 -5.31
CA LEU A 262 1.26 8.05 -4.89
C LEU A 262 1.67 9.53 -5.12
N PRO A 263 2.86 10.02 -4.70
CA PRO A 263 3.27 11.39 -5.01
C PRO A 263 3.35 11.69 -6.51
N VAL A 264 3.96 10.80 -7.30
CA VAL A 264 4.14 10.96 -8.75
C VAL A 264 2.80 11.08 -9.46
N TYR A 265 1.92 10.10 -9.25
CA TYR A 265 0.65 10.01 -9.98
C TYR A 265 -0.48 10.78 -9.32
N GLY A 266 -0.31 11.21 -8.06
CA GLY A 266 -1.24 12.07 -7.32
C GLY A 266 -1.44 13.45 -7.95
N THR A 267 -0.51 13.90 -8.80
CA THR A 267 -0.66 15.09 -9.66
C THR A 267 -1.96 15.07 -10.48
N PHE A 268 -2.42 13.89 -10.89
CA PHE A 268 -3.69 13.72 -11.61
C PHE A 268 -4.91 14.17 -10.78
N LEU A 269 -4.79 14.12 -9.45
CA LEU A 269 -5.84 14.53 -8.52
C LEU A 269 -5.65 15.96 -8.01
N ALA A 270 -4.57 16.63 -8.39
CA ALA A 270 -4.29 17.98 -7.96
C ALA A 270 -5.23 19.01 -8.61
N ASP A 271 -5.32 20.18 -7.99
CA ASP A 271 -6.10 21.35 -8.42
C ASP A 271 -7.59 21.08 -8.65
N GLN A 272 -8.14 20.04 -8.02
CA GLN A 272 -9.57 19.76 -8.03
C GLN A 272 -10.33 20.62 -7.02
N CYS A 273 -11.66 20.52 -7.02
CA CYS A 273 -12.52 21.27 -6.13
C CYS A 273 -12.22 20.96 -4.65
N VAL A 274 -12.32 21.96 -3.76
CA VAL A 274 -12.16 21.80 -2.30
C VAL A 274 -13.04 20.69 -1.71
N GLY A 275 -14.21 20.42 -2.30
CA GLY A 275 -15.09 19.33 -1.88
C GLY A 275 -14.51 17.92 -2.15
N GLU A 276 -13.42 17.81 -2.90
CA GLU A 276 -12.66 16.58 -3.17
C GLU A 276 -11.53 16.35 -2.15
N LEU A 277 -11.28 17.29 -1.22
CA LEU A 277 -10.42 17.02 -0.06
C LEU A 277 -10.95 15.82 0.74
N PRO A 278 -10.06 14.99 1.33
CA PRO A 278 -8.61 15.14 1.39
C PRO A 278 -7.84 14.60 0.18
N PHE A 279 -8.52 14.24 -0.92
CA PHE A 279 -7.91 13.56 -2.09
C PHE A 279 -7.46 14.51 -3.20
N THR A 280 -7.25 15.78 -2.87
CA THR A 280 -6.73 16.79 -3.79
C THR A 280 -5.86 17.78 -3.02
N PHE A 281 -5.08 18.57 -3.73
CA PHE A 281 -4.24 19.64 -3.19
C PHE A 281 -3.97 20.66 -4.30
N SER A 282 -3.41 21.82 -3.95
CA SER A 282 -3.02 22.84 -4.92
C SER A 282 -1.57 22.65 -5.35
N THR A 283 -1.29 22.61 -6.65
CA THR A 283 0.09 22.61 -7.18
C THR A 283 0.72 24.00 -7.17
N ASP A 284 -0.10 25.06 -7.10
CA ASP A 284 0.36 26.44 -7.04
C ASP A 284 0.88 26.80 -5.64
N PHE A 285 2.12 26.43 -5.36
CA PHE A 285 2.80 26.73 -4.10
C PHE A 285 3.13 28.22 -3.92
N ASP A 286 3.08 29.03 -4.98
CA ASP A 286 3.44 30.44 -4.93
C ASP A 286 2.35 31.32 -4.29
N LYS A 287 1.08 30.91 -4.37
CA LYS A 287 -0.06 31.66 -3.82
C LYS A 287 -0.09 31.74 -2.29
N ASP A 288 0.03 30.59 -1.64
CA ASP A 288 0.14 30.47 -0.17
C ASP A 288 0.91 29.20 0.13
N PHE A 289 2.22 29.36 0.08
CA PHE A 289 3.19 28.31 0.25
C PHE A 289 2.95 27.40 1.47
N GLY A 290 2.60 28.00 2.61
CA GLY A 290 2.35 27.27 3.84
C GLY A 290 1.03 26.53 3.84
N PHE A 291 -0.04 27.13 3.31
CA PHE A 291 -1.34 26.48 3.19
C PHE A 291 -1.33 25.34 2.17
N THR A 292 -0.76 25.53 0.99
CA THR A 292 -0.71 24.49 -0.06
C THR A 292 0.14 23.30 0.35
N SER A 293 1.29 23.53 1.00
CA SER A 293 2.12 22.46 1.57
C SER A 293 1.37 21.62 2.61
N ARG A 294 0.51 22.26 3.42
CA ARG A 294 -0.35 21.56 4.39
C ARG A 294 -1.44 20.71 3.73
N LEU A 295 -1.95 21.15 2.59
CA LEU A 295 -2.91 20.36 1.80
C LEU A 295 -2.22 19.18 1.10
N LEU A 296 -1.00 19.37 0.58
CA LEU A 296 -0.18 18.28 0.08
C LEU A 296 0.08 17.23 1.18
N GLN A 297 0.44 17.68 2.39
CA GLN A 297 0.66 16.79 3.53
C GLN A 297 -0.61 16.01 3.89
N LEU A 298 -1.77 16.69 3.94
CA LEU A 298 -3.07 16.04 4.11
C LEU A 298 -3.33 15.00 3.02
N PHE A 299 -3.09 15.36 1.76
CA PHE A 299 -3.30 14.47 0.62
C PHE A 299 -2.48 13.19 0.73
N VAL A 300 -1.17 13.30 0.95
CA VAL A 300 -0.29 12.12 1.00
C VAL A 300 -0.66 11.21 2.18
N THR A 301 -0.92 11.76 3.37
CA THR A 301 -1.30 10.94 4.53
C THR A 301 -2.72 10.34 4.39
N ALA A 302 -3.66 11.08 3.81
CA ALA A 302 -5.01 10.58 3.58
C ALA A 302 -4.98 9.47 2.51
N ALA A 303 -4.37 9.72 1.36
CA ALA A 303 -4.30 8.71 0.30
C ALA A 303 -3.54 7.45 0.74
N GLN A 304 -2.49 7.56 1.57
CA GLN A 304 -1.88 6.41 2.26
C GLN A 304 -2.87 5.55 3.08
N THR A 305 -3.92 6.17 3.59
CA THR A 305 -4.93 5.52 4.44
C THR A 305 -6.10 4.97 3.63
N TYR A 306 -6.47 5.65 2.55
CA TYR A 306 -7.71 5.39 1.83
C TYR A 306 -7.52 4.77 0.45
N PHE A 307 -6.33 4.87 -0.16
CA PHE A 307 -6.07 4.26 -1.46
C PHE A 307 -5.42 2.89 -1.27
N GLN A 308 -6.09 1.88 -1.76
CA GLN A 308 -5.57 0.52 -1.82
C GLN A 308 -4.70 0.35 -3.07
N PRO A 309 -3.90 -0.72 -3.18
CA PRO A 309 -3.08 -0.93 -4.38
C PRO A 309 -3.85 -0.88 -5.71
N PRO A 310 -5.10 -1.40 -5.81
CA PRO A 310 -5.91 -1.20 -7.02
C PRO A 310 -6.23 0.26 -7.35
N ASP A 311 -6.45 1.12 -6.35
CA ASP A 311 -6.69 2.55 -6.57
C ASP A 311 -5.44 3.25 -7.11
N LEU A 312 -4.24 2.83 -6.65
CA LEU A 312 -2.98 3.33 -7.19
C LEU A 312 -2.75 2.88 -8.64
N ILE A 313 -3.11 1.64 -8.98
CA ILE A 313 -3.08 1.17 -10.38
C ILE A 313 -4.02 2.00 -11.25
N ASP A 314 -5.27 2.22 -10.81
CA ASP A 314 -6.25 3.03 -11.53
C ASP A 314 -5.73 4.47 -11.73
N LEU A 315 -5.13 5.07 -10.68
CA LEU A 315 -4.52 6.39 -10.75
C LEU A 315 -3.37 6.46 -11.78
N VAL A 316 -2.48 5.46 -11.78
CA VAL A 316 -1.39 5.35 -12.75
C VAL A 316 -1.93 5.25 -14.17
N ILE A 317 -2.89 4.35 -14.41
CA ILE A 317 -3.48 4.13 -15.74
C ILE A 317 -4.15 5.41 -16.24
N ARG A 318 -4.93 6.10 -15.39
CA ARG A 318 -5.58 7.36 -15.76
C ARG A 318 -4.59 8.47 -16.04
N SER A 319 -3.55 8.60 -15.21
CA SER A 319 -2.48 9.56 -15.43
C SER A 319 -1.76 9.29 -16.75
N LYS A 320 -1.38 8.02 -17.03
CA LYS A 320 -0.76 7.64 -18.30
C LYS A 320 -1.70 7.85 -19.50
N ALA A 321 -3.00 7.56 -19.38
CA ALA A 321 -3.97 7.69 -20.47
C ALA A 321 -4.34 9.16 -20.78
N SER A 322 -4.51 10.00 -19.76
CA SER A 322 -4.88 11.41 -19.90
C SER A 322 -3.77 12.30 -20.48
N ARG A 323 -2.56 11.77 -20.64
CA ARG A 323 -1.39 12.51 -21.15
C ARG A 323 -1.35 12.67 -22.67
N TYR A 324 -1.95 11.76 -23.45
CA TYR A 324 -1.84 11.82 -24.91
C TYR A 324 -3.11 12.42 -25.52
N PRO A 325 -3.07 13.61 -26.15
CA PRO A 325 -4.17 14.06 -26.99
C PRO A 325 -4.42 13.02 -28.11
N PRO A 326 -5.68 12.72 -28.49
CA PRO A 326 -6.93 13.38 -28.11
C PRO A 326 -7.67 12.73 -26.92
N TYR A 327 -7.00 11.91 -26.09
CA TYR A 327 -7.71 11.19 -25.02
C TYR A 327 -8.31 12.14 -23.99
N ALA A 328 -9.57 11.88 -23.66
CA ALA A 328 -10.29 12.65 -22.66
C ALA A 328 -9.69 12.43 -21.26
N VAL A 329 -9.75 13.46 -20.42
CA VAL A 329 -9.41 13.35 -18.99
C VAL A 329 -10.32 12.29 -18.36
N VAL A 330 -9.73 11.17 -17.93
CA VAL A 330 -10.48 10.02 -17.43
C VAL A 330 -10.92 10.24 -15.98
N THR A 331 -12.14 10.74 -15.75
CA THR A 331 -12.65 11.04 -14.40
C THR A 331 -12.83 9.79 -13.54
N LEU A 332 -12.51 9.89 -12.23
CA LEU A 332 -12.76 8.82 -11.26
C LEU A 332 -14.24 8.36 -11.27
N PRO A 333 -14.51 7.05 -11.21
CA PRO A 333 -15.88 6.53 -11.09
C PRO A 333 -16.56 7.08 -9.83
N GLY A 334 -17.88 7.31 -9.91
CA GLY A 334 -18.65 7.82 -8.78
C GLY A 334 -18.62 6.90 -7.55
N SER A 335 -18.53 5.59 -7.77
CA SER A 335 -18.34 4.59 -6.71
C SER A 335 -17.03 4.85 -5.95
N THR A 336 -15.90 4.95 -6.66
CA THR A 336 -14.57 5.23 -6.08
C THR A 336 -14.59 6.49 -5.22
N LYS A 337 -15.22 7.58 -5.71
CA LYS A 337 -15.37 8.83 -4.94
C LYS A 337 -16.16 8.68 -3.65
N THR A 338 -17.13 7.76 -3.63
CA THR A 338 -18.00 7.50 -2.47
C THR A 338 -17.28 6.64 -1.44
N TRP A 339 -16.55 5.61 -1.89
CA TRP A 339 -15.89 4.63 -1.02
C TRP A 339 -14.62 5.15 -0.32
N GLN A 340 -13.96 6.14 -0.90
CA GLN A 340 -12.76 6.73 -0.30
C GLN A 340 -13.04 7.54 0.99
N ARG A 341 -14.30 7.81 1.34
CA ARG A 341 -14.65 8.70 2.47
C ARG A 341 -15.26 7.94 3.65
N PRO A 342 -14.62 7.96 4.83
CA PRO A 342 -15.07 7.15 5.98
C PRO A 342 -16.36 7.66 6.68
N SER A 343 -16.85 8.86 6.36
CA SER A 343 -18.21 9.32 6.74
C SER A 343 -18.54 10.68 6.10
N GLN A 344 -19.84 10.94 5.86
CA GLN A 344 -20.33 12.25 5.44
C GLN A 344 -19.97 13.37 6.44
N ALA A 345 -19.84 13.04 7.73
CA ALA A 345 -19.46 13.99 8.78
C ALA A 345 -18.07 14.62 8.55
N PHE A 346 -17.24 13.97 7.74
CA PHE A 346 -15.88 14.41 7.41
C PHE A 346 -15.75 15.02 6.01
N THR A 347 -16.86 15.19 5.30
CA THR A 347 -16.83 15.78 3.95
C THR A 347 -16.43 17.25 4.03
N PHE A 348 -15.57 17.69 3.11
CA PHE A 348 -15.34 19.11 2.88
C PHE A 348 -16.55 19.68 2.14
N THR A 349 -17.10 20.79 2.63
CA THR A 349 -18.28 21.40 2.03
C THR A 349 -17.95 21.86 0.62
N HIS A 350 -18.69 21.35 -0.37
CA HIS A 350 -18.62 21.89 -1.72
C HIS A 350 -18.98 23.38 -1.68
N PRO A 351 -18.26 24.25 -2.41
CA PRO A 351 -18.77 25.59 -2.65
C PRO A 351 -20.17 25.45 -3.26
N PRO A 352 -21.15 26.27 -2.84
CA PRO A 352 -22.54 26.12 -3.27
C PRO A 352 -22.59 26.10 -4.80
N SER A 353 -22.98 24.95 -5.35
CA SER A 353 -23.10 24.78 -6.79
C SER A 353 -24.19 25.73 -7.28
N ARG A 354 -23.95 26.38 -8.43
CA ARG A 354 -24.77 27.43 -9.07
C ARG A 354 -26.26 27.08 -9.34
N ARG A 355 -26.82 26.01 -8.78
CA ARG A 355 -28.19 25.53 -9.02
C ARG A 355 -29.26 26.14 -8.10
N ARG A 356 -29.12 27.39 -7.68
CA ARG A 356 -30.26 28.19 -7.22
C ARG A 356 -30.49 29.34 -8.21
N PRO A 357 -31.54 29.30 -9.06
CA PRO A 357 -31.75 30.28 -10.12
C PRO A 357 -32.11 31.70 -9.67
N PHE A 358 -32.14 32.02 -8.37
CA PHE A 358 -32.81 33.23 -7.87
C PHE A 358 -31.99 34.12 -6.92
N ALA A 359 -30.67 33.95 -6.82
CA ALA A 359 -29.84 34.86 -6.02
C ALA A 359 -29.12 35.87 -6.93
N LEU A 360 -29.72 37.05 -7.09
CA LEU A 360 -29.21 38.22 -7.83
C LEU A 360 -28.11 39.00 -7.08
N TYR A 361 -27.48 38.38 -6.09
CA TYR A 361 -26.36 38.96 -5.34
C TYR A 361 -25.07 38.24 -5.69
N ASP A 362 -24.06 39.03 -6.00
CA ASP A 362 -22.69 38.73 -6.44
C ASP A 362 -22.01 37.61 -5.61
N TYR A 363 -22.39 36.36 -5.89
CA TYR A 363 -21.87 35.19 -5.20
C TYR A 363 -20.54 34.80 -5.85
N ARG A 364 -19.46 35.44 -5.41
CA ARG A 364 -18.10 35.01 -5.78
C ARG A 364 -17.93 33.54 -5.38
N PRO A 365 -17.52 32.65 -6.29
CA PRO A 365 -17.21 31.27 -5.91
C PRO A 365 -16.14 31.30 -4.83
N MET A 366 -16.41 30.67 -3.68
CA MET A 366 -15.40 30.48 -2.64
C MET A 366 -14.20 29.77 -3.26
N THR A 367 -13.08 30.48 -3.35
CA THR A 367 -11.82 29.91 -3.80
C THR A 367 -11.16 29.17 -2.64
N LEU A 368 -10.28 28.23 -2.95
CA LEU A 368 -9.44 27.54 -1.96
C LEU A 368 -8.68 28.55 -1.07
N PHE A 369 -8.38 29.73 -1.63
CA PHE A 369 -7.61 30.81 -1.03
C PHE A 369 -8.45 31.90 -0.32
N ASP A 370 -9.77 31.71 -0.14
CA ASP A 370 -10.56 32.64 0.70
C ASP A 370 -10.13 32.47 2.17
N PRO A 371 -9.69 33.54 2.88
CA PRO A 371 -9.26 33.46 4.28
C PRO A 371 -10.31 32.83 5.22
N ARG A 372 -11.60 32.98 4.91
CA ARG A 372 -12.69 32.35 5.68
C ARG A 372 -12.70 30.83 5.49
N CYS A 373 -12.39 30.36 4.28
CA CYS A 373 -12.26 28.94 3.98
C CYS A 373 -10.97 28.37 4.59
N HIS A 374 -9.86 29.11 4.61
CA HIS A 374 -8.59 28.65 5.21
C HIS A 374 -8.80 28.13 6.64
N ARG A 375 -9.44 28.92 7.52
CA ARG A 375 -9.64 28.52 8.91
C ARG A 375 -10.50 27.26 9.05
N LEU A 376 -11.57 27.16 8.25
CA LEU A 376 -12.47 26.01 8.26
C LEU A 376 -11.76 24.75 7.74
N ILE A 377 -11.07 24.88 6.60
CA ILE A 377 -10.31 23.81 5.96
C ILE A 377 -9.22 23.33 6.91
N SER A 378 -8.38 24.22 7.45
CA SER A 378 -7.31 23.82 8.36
C SER A 378 -7.81 23.11 9.62
N ARG A 379 -8.97 23.51 10.17
CA ARG A 379 -9.59 22.80 11.30
C ARG A 379 -10.01 21.38 10.89
N ARG A 380 -10.67 21.24 9.74
CA ARG A 380 -11.08 19.92 9.21
C ARG A 380 -9.87 19.06 8.86
N THR A 381 -8.84 19.63 8.26
CA THR A 381 -7.55 18.99 7.99
C THR A 381 -6.95 18.43 9.28
N ALA A 382 -6.86 19.23 10.34
CA ALA A 382 -6.34 18.74 11.62
C ALA A 382 -7.22 17.61 12.20
N THR A 383 -8.55 17.70 12.10
CA THR A 383 -9.44 16.60 12.51
C THR A 383 -9.18 15.32 11.71
N HIS A 384 -9.02 15.41 10.39
CA HIS A 384 -8.68 14.29 9.50
C HIS A 384 -7.32 13.69 9.84
N LEU A 385 -6.28 14.51 9.99
CA LEU A 385 -4.95 14.04 10.35
C LEU A 385 -4.94 13.36 11.72
N ASN A 386 -5.69 13.87 12.69
CA ASN A 386 -5.86 13.20 13.99
C ASN A 386 -6.61 11.87 13.89
N LEU A 387 -7.63 11.79 13.03
CA LEU A 387 -8.34 10.55 12.73
C LEU A 387 -7.41 9.50 12.11
N ILE A 388 -6.59 9.92 11.15
CA ILE A 388 -5.62 9.06 10.46
C ILE A 388 -4.50 8.62 11.41
N ALA A 389 -3.99 9.55 12.22
CA ALA A 389 -2.95 9.25 13.21
C ALA A 389 -3.48 8.22 14.22
N ARG A 390 -4.71 8.38 14.72
CA ARG A 390 -5.27 7.43 15.68
C ARG A 390 -5.58 6.05 15.08
N SER A 391 -5.81 5.96 13.78
CA SER A 391 -6.09 4.69 13.09
C SER A 391 -4.83 3.96 12.66
N SER A 392 -3.64 4.50 12.94
CA SER A 392 -2.38 3.91 12.51
C SER A 392 -2.17 2.51 13.10
N PHE A 393 -1.70 1.57 12.27
CA PHE A 393 -1.28 0.25 12.73
C PHE A 393 0.04 0.28 13.53
N HIS A 394 0.72 1.43 13.65
CA HIS A 394 1.84 1.59 14.59
C HIS A 394 1.40 1.57 16.06
N GLN A 395 0.12 1.81 16.34
CA GLN A 395 -0.34 1.90 17.72
C GLN A 395 -0.23 0.59 18.47
N THR A 396 0.09 0.71 19.75
CA THR A 396 0.08 -0.38 20.74
C THR A 396 -0.59 0.13 22.02
N THR A 397 -0.77 -0.77 22.99
CA THR A 397 -1.14 -0.42 24.36
C THR A 397 -0.18 0.57 25.02
N HIS A 398 1.10 0.59 24.61
CA HIS A 398 2.14 1.46 25.17
C HIS A 398 2.48 2.68 24.30
N THR A 399 2.24 2.61 23.00
CA THR A 399 2.61 3.64 22.03
C THR A 399 1.35 4.18 21.36
N VAL A 400 1.00 5.43 21.69
CA VAL A 400 -0.15 6.13 21.12
C VAL A 400 0.34 7.19 20.16
N SER A 401 -0.31 7.29 18.98
CA SER A 401 0.02 8.34 18.02
C SER A 401 -0.28 9.72 18.61
N PRO A 402 0.69 10.66 18.59
CA PRO A 402 0.48 11.99 19.11
C PRO A 402 -0.64 12.71 18.35
N THR A 403 -1.35 13.58 19.08
CA THR A 403 -2.34 14.48 18.47
C THR A 403 -1.62 15.44 17.53
N VAL A 404 -2.03 15.47 16.26
CA VAL A 404 -1.58 16.43 15.26
C VAL A 404 -2.10 17.81 15.64
N ARG A 405 -1.18 18.71 16.02
CA ARG A 405 -1.49 20.08 16.43
C ARG A 405 -1.53 21.00 15.22
N MET A 406 -2.32 22.06 15.35
CA MET A 406 -2.32 23.13 14.35
C MET A 406 -0.95 23.81 14.31
N PRO A 407 -0.41 24.13 13.12
CA PRO A 407 0.86 24.84 12.98
C PRO A 407 0.79 26.22 13.63
N MET A 408 1.85 26.61 14.33
CA MET A 408 1.92 27.89 15.06
C MET A 408 2.24 29.09 14.16
N SER A 409 2.80 28.84 12.97
CA SER A 409 3.15 29.88 12.02
C SER A 409 2.68 29.50 10.60
N PRO A 410 2.40 30.49 9.74
CA PRO A 410 1.94 30.25 8.38
C PRO A 410 2.93 29.41 7.57
N ASN A 411 4.23 29.53 7.81
CA ASN A 411 5.28 28.83 7.07
C ASN A 411 5.56 27.40 7.56
N HIS A 412 4.81 26.93 8.58
CA HIS A 412 4.97 25.59 9.10
C HIS A 412 3.90 24.65 8.54
N ALA A 413 4.34 23.46 8.13
CA ALA A 413 3.51 22.29 7.89
C ALA A 413 2.99 21.72 9.23
N TYR A 414 2.17 20.67 9.16
CA TYR A 414 1.82 19.93 10.37
C TYR A 414 3.04 19.17 10.87
N ASN A 415 3.31 19.26 12.17
CA ASN A 415 4.27 18.38 12.82
C ASN A 415 3.59 17.02 13.02
N MET A 416 3.86 16.10 12.08
CA MET A 416 3.34 14.75 12.10
C MET A 416 4.41 13.78 11.60
N ARG A 417 4.24 12.51 11.96
CA ARG A 417 5.13 11.41 11.58
C ARG A 417 4.40 10.47 10.64
N ASP A 418 5.12 9.88 9.71
CA ASP A 418 4.60 8.76 8.93
C ASP A 418 4.68 7.48 9.77
N HIS A 419 3.71 7.32 10.65
CA HIS A 419 3.63 6.16 11.54
C HIS A 419 3.54 4.83 10.78
N ALA A 420 3.02 4.83 9.55
CA ALA A 420 2.96 3.62 8.75
C ALA A 420 4.37 3.22 8.31
N ALA A 421 5.16 4.17 7.80
CA ALA A 421 6.57 3.94 7.49
C ALA A 421 7.39 3.55 8.73
N GLU A 422 7.21 4.26 9.86
CA GLU A 422 7.85 3.93 11.14
C GLU A 422 7.55 2.48 11.55
N TYR A 423 6.29 2.04 11.45
CA TYR A 423 5.93 0.65 11.78
C TYR A 423 6.70 -0.37 10.95
N PHE A 424 6.73 -0.22 9.62
CA PHE A 424 7.44 -1.18 8.77
C PHE A 424 8.95 -1.17 9.05
N LEU A 425 9.53 0.00 9.30
CA LEU A 425 10.93 0.12 9.72
C LEU A 425 11.18 -0.61 11.05
N GLU A 426 10.36 -0.36 12.07
CA GLU A 426 10.49 -1.01 13.37
C GLU A 426 10.34 -2.54 13.27
N GLN A 427 9.42 -3.04 12.44
CA GLN A 427 9.28 -4.49 12.22
C GLN A 427 10.56 -5.10 11.61
N VAL A 428 11.19 -4.42 10.65
CA VAL A 428 12.49 -4.87 10.10
C VAL A 428 13.56 -4.92 11.19
N LEU A 429 13.69 -3.87 11.99
CA LEU A 429 14.71 -3.78 13.03
C LEU A 429 14.49 -4.86 14.10
N VAL A 430 13.26 -5.04 14.58
CA VAL A 430 12.90 -6.08 15.54
C VAL A 430 13.18 -7.48 14.98
N ALA A 431 12.78 -7.77 13.74
CA ALA A 431 13.00 -9.07 13.11
C ALA A 431 14.49 -9.39 12.90
N PHE A 432 15.31 -8.35 12.69
CA PHE A 432 16.76 -8.48 12.66
C PHE A 432 17.33 -8.75 14.06
N ASP A 433 17.04 -7.88 15.02
CA ASP A 433 17.57 -7.90 16.40
C ASP A 433 17.30 -9.20 17.14
N MET A 434 16.14 -9.83 16.90
CA MET A 434 15.78 -11.13 17.49
C MET A 434 16.83 -12.23 17.29
N TYR A 435 17.63 -12.15 16.22
CA TYR A 435 18.66 -13.15 15.89
C TYR A 435 20.01 -12.50 15.53
N ALA A 436 20.18 -11.22 15.82
CA ALA A 436 21.41 -10.50 15.52
C ALA A 436 22.56 -10.98 16.42
N ASN A 437 23.79 -10.86 15.94
CA ASN A 437 24.97 -11.14 16.75
C ASN A 437 25.05 -10.09 17.89
N PRO A 438 25.09 -10.52 19.17
CA PRO A 438 25.15 -9.63 20.33
C PRO A 438 26.52 -8.97 20.55
N ASP A 439 27.47 -9.15 19.62
CA ASP A 439 28.81 -8.54 19.69
C ASP A 439 28.72 -7.00 19.83
N PRO A 440 29.20 -6.43 20.95
CA PRO A 440 29.15 -5.00 21.20
C PRO A 440 30.12 -4.19 20.32
N GLU A 441 31.06 -4.84 19.63
CA GLU A 441 31.95 -4.16 18.67
C GLU A 441 31.24 -3.82 17.36
N LEU A 442 30.03 -4.33 17.14
CA LEU A 442 29.23 -4.05 15.96
C LEU A 442 28.38 -2.78 16.16
N GLY A 443 28.33 -1.92 15.14
CA GLY A 443 27.59 -0.66 15.18
C GLY A 443 26.08 -0.85 15.37
N ASP A 444 25.39 0.23 15.74
CA ASP A 444 23.94 0.25 15.90
C ASP A 444 23.25 0.02 14.54
N VAL A 445 22.47 -1.07 14.44
CA VAL A 445 21.74 -1.42 13.22
C VAL A 445 20.79 -0.31 12.79
N ARG A 446 20.20 0.44 13.73
CA ARG A 446 19.23 1.49 13.40
C ARG A 446 19.88 2.62 12.60
N GLU A 447 21.07 3.04 13.00
CA GLU A 447 21.83 4.08 12.31
C GLU A 447 22.33 3.58 10.94
N CYS A 448 22.90 2.37 10.92
CA CYS A 448 23.40 1.75 9.69
C CYS A 448 22.29 1.56 8.66
N PHE A 449 21.14 1.05 9.11
CA PHE A 449 19.99 0.78 8.25
C PHE A 449 19.47 2.07 7.63
N LYS A 450 19.30 3.14 8.42
CA LYS A 450 18.86 4.43 7.89
C LYS A 450 19.79 4.97 6.80
N LYS A 451 21.12 4.79 6.93
CA LYS A 451 22.10 5.25 5.95
C LYS A 451 22.13 4.42 4.65
N ARG A 452 21.86 3.11 4.75
CA ARG A 452 22.06 2.16 3.63
C ARG A 452 20.78 1.74 2.94
N TRP A 453 19.65 1.79 3.65
CA TRP A 453 18.39 1.26 3.18
C TRP A 453 17.88 2.03 1.97
N ASP A 454 17.95 3.37 1.97
CA ASP A 454 17.42 4.16 0.85
C ASP A 454 18.09 3.83 -0.49
N ASP A 455 19.40 3.55 -0.47
CA ASP A 455 20.17 3.16 -1.66
C ASP A 455 19.95 1.69 -2.08
N LYS A 456 19.37 0.86 -1.21
CA LYS A 456 19.28 -0.60 -1.37
C LYS A 456 17.87 -1.16 -1.32
N LEU A 457 16.89 -0.34 -0.96
CA LEU A 457 15.47 -0.67 -0.89
C LEU A 457 15.01 -1.25 -2.22
N TRP A 458 15.37 -0.58 -3.31
CA TRP A 458 14.95 -0.99 -4.64
C TRP A 458 15.49 -2.38 -5.04
N GLU A 459 16.67 -2.78 -4.54
CA GLU A 459 17.31 -4.05 -4.89
C GLU A 459 16.89 -5.23 -3.99
N VAL A 460 15.98 -5.03 -3.03
CA VAL A 460 15.72 -6.00 -1.94
C VAL A 460 15.37 -7.41 -2.43
N TRP A 461 14.59 -7.54 -3.50
CA TRP A 461 14.25 -8.87 -4.05
C TRP A 461 15.46 -9.62 -4.61
N TRP A 462 16.53 -8.94 -5.00
CA TRP A 462 17.73 -9.53 -5.58
C TRP A 462 18.84 -9.77 -4.56
N TRP A 463 19.21 -8.77 -3.75
CA TRP A 463 20.30 -8.95 -2.79
C TRP A 463 19.88 -9.77 -1.58
N ALA A 464 18.62 -9.67 -1.14
CA ALA A 464 18.16 -10.44 0.00
C ALA A 464 18.04 -11.90 -0.41
N GLY A 465 17.29 -12.22 -1.48
CA GLY A 465 17.28 -13.56 -2.11
C GLY A 465 17.04 -14.77 -1.20
N GLY A 466 16.67 -14.56 0.06
CA GLY A 466 16.59 -15.55 1.14
C GLY A 466 16.89 -14.93 2.51
N GLU A 467 16.37 -15.52 3.58
CA GLU A 467 16.50 -15.03 4.96
C GLU A 467 17.97 -14.89 5.40
N ASP A 468 18.80 -15.92 5.18
CA ASP A 468 20.20 -15.94 5.62
C ASP A 468 21.04 -14.85 4.94
N LYS A 469 20.80 -14.65 3.65
CA LYS A 469 21.46 -13.61 2.85
C LYS A 469 21.01 -12.21 3.28
N ALA A 470 19.73 -12.04 3.60
CA ALA A 470 19.21 -10.78 4.14
C ALA A 470 19.92 -10.41 5.45
N ARG A 471 19.98 -11.38 6.39
CA ARG A 471 20.67 -11.22 7.69
C ARG A 471 22.16 -10.94 7.52
N ALA A 472 22.84 -11.73 6.70
CA ALA A 472 24.27 -11.57 6.45
C ALA A 472 24.60 -10.19 5.83
N LYS A 473 23.71 -9.63 5.00
CA LYS A 473 23.86 -8.29 4.44
C LYS A 473 23.71 -7.20 5.51
N MET A 474 22.69 -7.29 6.35
CA MET A 474 22.48 -6.33 7.44
C MET A 474 23.61 -6.38 8.48
N GLU A 475 24.12 -7.56 8.83
CA GLU A 475 25.30 -7.70 9.69
C GLU A 475 26.56 -7.08 9.05
N ARG A 476 26.69 -7.17 7.73
CA ARG A 476 27.79 -6.50 7.02
C ARG A 476 27.67 -4.98 7.11
N TRP A 477 26.46 -4.42 7.02
CA TRP A 477 26.25 -2.98 7.20
C TRP A 477 26.73 -2.49 8.57
N ARG A 478 26.46 -3.25 9.65
CA ARG A 478 26.95 -2.94 11.00
C ARG A 478 28.47 -2.91 11.08
N LYS A 479 29.15 -3.87 10.43
CA LYS A 479 30.63 -3.97 10.40
C LYS A 479 31.29 -2.83 9.60
N GLU A 480 30.66 -2.41 8.51
CA GLU A 480 31.19 -1.34 7.66
C GLU A 480 31.11 0.03 8.35
N GLU A 481 30.07 0.27 9.16
CA GLU A 481 29.89 1.52 9.89
C GLU A 481 30.98 1.75 10.93
N VAL A 482 31.34 0.71 11.69
CA VAL A 482 32.41 0.76 12.71
C VAL A 482 33.77 1.06 12.10
N ARG A 483 33.99 0.71 10.82
CA ARG A 483 35.24 1.01 10.11
C ARG A 483 35.28 2.42 9.54
N ALA A 484 34.13 3.09 9.43
CA ALA A 484 34.00 4.41 8.83
C ALA A 484 34.03 5.55 9.87
N GLY A 485 33.73 5.25 11.14
CA GLY A 485 33.93 6.14 12.30
C GLY A 485 35.28 5.94 12.95
#